data_AF-A0ABD5IP55-F1
#
_entry.id   AF-A0ABD5IP55-F1
#
_cell.length_a   1.000
_cell.length_b   1.000
_cell.length_c   1.000
_cell.angle_alpha   90.00
_cell.angle_beta   90.00
_cell.angle_gamma   90.00
#
_symmetry.space_group_name_H-M   'P 1'
#
loop_
_entity.id
_entity.type
_entity.pdbx_description
1 polymer ?
#
loop_
_entity_poly.entity_id
_entity_poly.type
_entity_poly.pdbx_seq_one_letter_code
_entity_poly.pdbx_strand_id
1 'polypeptide(L)'
;MDKGDVYPRWTDPQPQIPKNGTTWCAFGITGVQEDANPAYIQSAENAEQWSHETIDILVCFYGPQGMTVATRFRDGLFVSQNNDELKNSDLTLLDCGRIFNLPELINNQWVRRYDIAVRLRRKVIREYG
;
A
#
# COMPACT_ATOMS: atom_id res chain seq x y z
N MET A 1 -12.77 -0.71 -11.57
CA MET A 1 -12.98 -0.29 -10.18
C MET A 1 -12.66 1.16 -10.16
N ASP A 2 -13.62 1.97 -9.76
CA ASP A 2 -13.49 3.42 -9.85
C ASP A 2 -12.86 3.95 -8.56
N LYS A 3 -12.36 5.19 -8.58
CA LYS A 3 -11.73 5.81 -7.40
C LYS A 3 -12.66 5.81 -6.18
N GLY A 4 -13.97 5.90 -6.39
CA GLY A 4 -14.98 5.88 -5.32
C GLY A 4 -15.12 4.55 -4.60
N ASP A 5 -14.57 3.46 -5.14
CA ASP A 5 -14.62 2.11 -4.56
C ASP A 5 -13.34 1.76 -3.79
N VAL A 6 -12.44 2.72 -3.58
CA VAL A 6 -11.16 2.54 -2.90
C VAL A 6 -11.12 3.36 -1.62
N TYR A 7 -10.94 2.68 -0.49
CA TYR A 7 -11.07 3.27 0.84
C TYR A 7 -9.75 3.17 1.62
N PRO A 8 -9.27 4.27 2.22
CA PRO A 8 -8.26 4.16 3.27
C PRO A 8 -8.90 3.49 4.50
N ARG A 9 -8.17 2.59 5.17
CA ARG A 9 -8.68 1.88 6.35
C ARG A 9 -8.90 2.79 7.57
N TRP A 10 -8.04 3.78 7.75
CA TRP A 10 -8.08 4.70 8.88
C TRP A 10 -8.42 6.11 8.40
N THR A 11 -9.64 6.54 8.68
CA THR A 11 -10.16 7.87 8.30
C THR A 11 -11.12 8.36 9.39
N ASP A 12 -11.15 9.66 9.62
CA ASP A 12 -12.11 10.30 10.53
C ASP A 12 -12.94 11.36 9.77
N PRO A 13 -14.27 11.18 9.62
CA PRO A 13 -15.07 10.04 10.09
C PRO A 13 -14.84 8.77 9.24
N GLN A 14 -15.14 7.61 9.81
CA GLN A 14 -15.08 6.35 9.07
C GLN A 14 -16.17 6.33 7.99
N PRO A 15 -15.84 6.13 6.69
CA PRO A 15 -16.82 6.06 5.63
C PRO A 15 -17.68 4.81 5.80
N GLN A 16 -18.94 4.95 5.40
CA GLN A 16 -19.84 3.80 5.35
C GLN A 16 -19.32 2.79 4.32
N ILE A 17 -19.15 1.54 4.78
CA ILE A 17 -18.72 0.45 3.92
C ILE A 17 -19.77 0.14 2.84
N PRO A 18 -19.33 -0.24 1.62
CA PRO A 18 -20.25 -0.58 0.55
C PRO A 18 -21.20 -1.73 0.90
N LYS A 19 -22.40 -1.69 0.30
CA LYS A 19 -23.40 -2.76 0.46
C LYS A 19 -22.88 -4.08 -0.12
N ASN A 20 -23.43 -5.18 0.37
CA ASN A 20 -23.12 -6.50 -0.17
C ASN A 20 -23.46 -6.57 -1.67
N GLY A 21 -22.64 -7.28 -2.44
CA GLY A 21 -22.71 -7.32 -3.90
C GLY A 21 -21.87 -6.25 -4.61
N THR A 22 -21.39 -5.21 -3.91
CA THR A 22 -20.46 -4.23 -4.48
C THR A 22 -19.02 -4.75 -4.39
N THR A 23 -18.24 -4.59 -5.46
CA THR A 23 -16.80 -4.86 -5.46
C THR A 23 -16.05 -3.60 -5.05
N TRP A 24 -15.20 -3.69 -4.03
CA TRP A 24 -14.46 -2.54 -3.50
C TRP A 24 -13.14 -2.98 -2.88
N CYS A 25 -12.30 -2.00 -2.54
CA CYS A 25 -10.98 -2.21 -1.98
C CYS A 25 -10.77 -1.32 -0.75
N ALA A 26 -10.19 -1.86 0.32
CA ALA A 26 -9.62 -1.07 1.39
C ALA A 26 -8.11 -1.28 1.48
N PHE A 27 -7.36 -0.21 1.76
CA PHE A 27 -5.92 -0.31 1.95
C PHE A 27 -5.45 0.47 3.17
N GLY A 28 -4.30 0.09 3.69
CA GLY A 28 -3.68 0.82 4.79
C GLY A 28 -2.20 0.49 4.94
N ILE A 29 -1.41 1.48 5.33
CA ILE A 29 -0.04 1.31 5.81
C ILE A 29 -0.07 0.53 7.13
N THR A 30 0.52 -0.67 7.13
CA THR A 30 0.61 -1.54 8.30
C THR A 30 1.96 -1.45 9.01
N GLY A 31 2.95 -0.82 8.38
CA GLY A 31 4.28 -0.66 8.94
C GLY A 31 5.15 0.28 8.12
N VAL A 32 6.14 0.86 8.77
CA VAL A 32 7.25 1.58 8.12
C VAL A 32 8.54 1.06 8.77
N GLN A 33 9.43 0.51 7.96
CA GLN A 33 10.70 -0.03 8.39
C GLN A 33 11.84 0.80 7.79
N GLU A 34 12.68 1.40 8.63
CA GLU A 34 13.89 2.09 8.20
C GLU A 34 15.02 1.09 7.87
N ASP A 35 15.88 1.47 6.92
CA ASP A 35 17.15 0.78 6.68
C ASP A 35 18.04 0.87 7.93
N ALA A 36 18.57 -0.27 8.39
CA ALA A 36 19.39 -0.34 9.60
C ALA A 36 20.73 0.41 9.51
N ASN A 37 21.21 0.69 8.29
CA ASN A 37 22.52 1.29 8.05
C ASN A 37 22.38 2.48 7.08
N PRO A 38 22.01 3.67 7.59
CA PRO A 38 21.99 4.88 6.78
C PRO A 38 23.41 5.32 6.40
N ALA A 39 23.55 5.96 5.24
CA ALA A 39 24.79 6.59 4.83
C ALA A 39 24.87 8.02 5.41
N TYR A 40 26.01 8.36 6.01
CA TYR A 40 26.29 9.72 6.47
C TYR A 40 27.20 10.43 5.47
N ILE A 41 26.76 11.58 4.99
CA ILE A 41 27.46 12.41 4.02
C ILE A 41 27.80 13.73 4.71
N GLN A 42 29.09 14.00 4.91
CA GLN A 42 29.55 15.23 5.55
C GLN A 42 30.20 16.16 4.53
N SER A 43 29.76 17.40 4.50
CA SER A 43 30.36 18.50 3.74
C SER A 43 30.90 19.58 4.70
N ALA A 44 31.57 20.60 4.17
CA ALA A 44 32.15 21.66 4.99
C ALA A 44 31.10 22.48 5.78
N GLU A 45 29.87 22.54 5.28
CA GLU A 45 28.80 23.38 5.83
C GLU A 45 27.56 22.59 6.27
N ASN A 46 27.37 21.35 5.79
CA ASN A 46 26.19 20.52 6.07
C ASN A 46 26.55 19.06 6.36
N ALA A 47 25.76 18.40 7.20
CA ALA A 47 25.77 16.94 7.37
C ALA A 47 24.43 16.35 6.93
N GLU A 48 24.45 15.37 6.04
CA GLU A 48 23.27 14.66 5.57
C GLU A 48 23.29 13.20 6.01
N GLN A 49 22.11 12.64 6.26
CA GLN A 49 21.90 11.22 6.43
C GLN A 49 20.94 10.73 5.36
N TRP A 50 21.41 9.77 4.55
CA TRP A 50 20.63 9.13 3.51
C TRP A 50 20.23 7.74 3.96
N SER A 51 18.94 7.46 3.97
CA SER A 51 18.38 6.12 4.25
C SER A 51 17.34 5.74 3.20
N HIS A 52 16.85 4.51 3.29
CA HIS A 52 15.57 4.16 2.69
C HIS A 52 14.62 3.67 3.75
N GLU A 53 13.34 3.75 3.42
CA GLU A 53 12.27 3.17 4.20
C GLU A 53 11.47 2.22 3.33
N THR A 54 11.09 1.09 3.92
CA THR A 54 10.10 0.18 3.36
C THR A 54 8.75 0.48 4.02
N ILE A 55 7.75 0.74 3.21
CA ILE A 55 6.37 0.97 3.64
C ILE A 55 5.58 -0.31 3.35
N ASP A 56 5.14 -0.96 4.42
CA ASP A 56 4.28 -2.13 4.33
C ASP A 56 2.83 -1.68 4.21
N ILE A 57 2.15 -2.14 3.17
CA ILE A 57 0.76 -1.81 2.87
C ILE A 57 -0.03 -3.12 2.77
N LEU A 58 -1.15 -3.18 3.49
CA LEU A 58 -2.13 -4.24 3.31
C LEU A 58 -3.29 -3.73 2.45
N VAL A 59 -3.55 -4.44 1.36
CA VAL A 59 -4.64 -4.14 0.42
C VAL A 59 -5.64 -5.29 0.43
N CYS A 60 -6.91 -4.99 0.67
CA CYS A 60 -7.98 -5.94 0.87
C CYS A 60 -9.10 -5.70 -0.13
N PHE A 61 -9.41 -6.71 -0.93
CA PHE A 61 -10.44 -6.65 -1.96
C PHE A 61 -11.68 -7.44 -1.53
N TYR A 62 -12.85 -6.90 -1.85
CA TYR A 62 -14.15 -7.40 -1.43
C TYR A 62 -15.10 -7.55 -2.61
N GLY A 63 -16.18 -8.29 -2.37
CA GLY A 63 -17.31 -8.40 -3.30
C GLY A 63 -17.12 -9.45 -4.40
N PRO A 64 -18.11 -9.55 -5.33
CA PRO A 64 -18.18 -10.63 -6.31
C PRO A 64 -16.97 -10.75 -7.22
N GLN A 65 -16.32 -9.62 -7.57
CA GLN A 65 -15.13 -9.59 -8.43
C GLN A 65 -13.83 -9.40 -7.64
N GLY A 66 -13.84 -9.51 -6.31
CA GLY A 66 -12.68 -9.21 -5.45
C GLY A 66 -11.41 -9.96 -5.85
N MET A 67 -11.51 -11.25 -6.19
CA MET A 67 -10.36 -12.06 -6.63
C MET A 67 -9.79 -11.58 -7.98
N THR A 68 -10.66 -11.28 -8.93
CA THR A 68 -10.27 -10.78 -10.27
C THR A 68 -9.56 -9.42 -10.14
N VAL A 69 -10.12 -8.52 -9.33
CA VAL A 69 -9.52 -7.21 -9.08
C VAL A 69 -8.18 -7.35 -8.35
N ALA A 70 -8.09 -8.20 -7.32
CA ALA A 70 -6.85 -8.48 -6.60
C ALA A 70 -5.74 -8.99 -7.54
N THR A 71 -6.08 -9.93 -8.43
CA THR A 71 -5.14 -10.49 -9.42
C THR A 71 -4.68 -9.42 -10.39
N ARG A 72 -5.61 -8.65 -10.96
CA ARG A 72 -5.29 -7.55 -11.89
C ARG A 72 -4.44 -6.47 -11.22
N PHE A 73 -4.71 -6.15 -9.96
CA PHE A 73 -3.91 -5.21 -9.19
C PHE A 73 -2.47 -5.73 -9.01
N ARG A 74 -2.31 -6.98 -8.54
CA ARG A 74 -1.00 -7.60 -8.36
C ARG A 74 -0.18 -7.57 -9.65
N ASP A 75 -0.78 -7.99 -10.76
CA ASP A 75 -0.09 -8.04 -12.04
C ASP A 75 0.22 -6.61 -12.55
N GLY A 76 -0.68 -5.66 -12.27
CA GLY A 76 -0.50 -4.24 -12.57
C GLY A 76 0.63 -3.56 -11.80
N LEU A 77 0.97 -4.00 -10.59
CA LEU A 77 2.08 -3.42 -9.81
C LEU A 77 3.43 -3.54 -10.55
N PHE A 78 3.62 -4.60 -11.34
CA PHE A 78 4.85 -4.84 -12.09
C PHE A 78 4.88 -4.15 -13.46
N VAL A 79 3.81 -3.44 -13.84
CA VAL A 79 3.78 -2.64 -15.06
C VAL A 79 4.59 -1.36 -14.85
N SER A 80 5.59 -1.11 -15.70
CA SER A 80 6.54 -0.01 -15.50
C SER A 80 5.88 1.35 -15.41
N GLN A 81 4.84 1.61 -16.21
CA GLN A 81 4.08 2.87 -16.18
C GLN A 81 3.43 3.11 -14.82
N ASN A 82 2.93 2.06 -14.16
CA ASN A 82 2.35 2.21 -12.82
C ASN A 82 3.44 2.47 -11.76
N ASN A 83 4.62 1.88 -11.91
CA ASN A 83 5.75 2.18 -11.04
C ASN A 83 6.30 3.59 -11.28
N ASP A 84 6.19 4.13 -12.50
CA ASP A 84 6.55 5.52 -12.78
C ASP A 84 5.58 6.51 -12.07
N GLU A 85 4.30 6.18 -11.97
CA GLU A 85 3.36 6.95 -11.15
C GLU A 85 3.71 6.91 -9.65
N LEU A 86 4.23 5.78 -9.14
CA LEU A 86 4.73 5.71 -7.76
C LEU A 86 5.94 6.61 -7.56
N LYS A 87 6.86 6.67 -8.54
CA LYS A 87 8.06 7.52 -8.47
C LYS A 87 7.72 9.00 -8.42
N ASN A 88 6.62 9.42 -9.03
CA ASN A 88 6.10 10.79 -8.91
C ASN A 88 5.71 11.15 -7.47
N SER A 89 5.58 10.15 -6.58
CA SER A 89 5.32 10.30 -5.14
C SER A 89 6.50 9.81 -4.28
N ASP A 90 7.72 9.79 -4.82
CA ASP A 90 8.95 9.32 -4.16
C ASP A 90 8.92 7.85 -3.70
N LEU A 91 8.05 7.04 -4.30
CA LEU A 91 7.88 5.62 -4.00
C LEU A 91 8.31 4.75 -5.18
N THR A 92 8.71 3.52 -4.89
CA THR A 92 8.84 2.48 -5.90
C THR A 92 8.40 1.13 -5.34
N LEU A 93 7.94 0.24 -6.19
CA LEU A 93 7.62 -1.13 -5.77
C LEU A 93 8.89 -1.85 -5.32
N LEU A 94 8.89 -2.36 -4.08
CA LEU A 94 9.89 -3.32 -3.62
C LEU A 94 9.46 -4.74 -4.01
N ASP A 95 8.28 -5.16 -3.54
CA ASP A 95 7.65 -6.41 -3.93
C ASP A 95 6.16 -6.46 -3.57
N CYS A 96 5.53 -7.59 -3.93
CA CYS A 96 4.15 -7.89 -3.66
C CYS A 96 4.00 -9.37 -3.27
N GLY A 97 3.20 -9.65 -2.25
CA GLY A 97 2.94 -10.98 -1.73
C GLY A 97 1.89 -11.76 -2.52
N ARG A 98 1.63 -13.00 -2.06
CA ARG A 98 0.52 -13.82 -2.57
C ARG A 98 -0.84 -13.27 -2.13
N ILE A 99 -1.89 -13.68 -2.85
CA ILE A 99 -3.28 -13.39 -2.49
C ILE A 99 -3.74 -14.38 -1.42
N PHE A 100 -4.25 -13.89 -0.30
CA PHE A 100 -4.91 -14.70 0.72
C PHE A 100 -6.42 -14.56 0.60
N ASN A 101 -7.16 -15.68 0.54
CA ASN A 101 -8.62 -15.68 0.60
C ASN A 101 -9.06 -15.95 2.04
N LEU A 102 -9.65 -14.95 2.68
CA LEU A 102 -10.02 -14.98 4.09
C LEU A 102 -11.50 -14.61 4.27
N PRO A 103 -12.20 -15.22 5.24
CA PRO A 103 -13.52 -14.75 5.64
C PRO A 103 -13.41 -13.52 6.56
N GLU A 104 -14.31 -12.56 6.40
CA GLU A 104 -14.48 -11.44 7.32
C GLU A 104 -15.96 -11.27 7.67
N LEU A 105 -16.26 -10.97 8.93
CA LEU A 105 -17.63 -10.73 9.39
C LEU A 105 -17.92 -9.23 9.37
N ILE A 106 -18.84 -8.80 8.52
CA ILE A 106 -19.22 -7.40 8.33
C ILE A 106 -20.74 -7.30 8.40
N ASN A 107 -21.28 -6.39 9.22
CA ASN A 107 -22.72 -6.19 9.39
C ASN A 107 -23.49 -7.51 9.60
N ASN A 108 -22.95 -8.41 10.43
CA ASN A 108 -23.49 -9.73 10.73
C ASN A 108 -23.63 -10.67 9.50
N GLN A 109 -22.82 -10.45 8.46
CA GLN A 109 -22.72 -11.31 7.29
C GLN A 109 -21.26 -11.66 7.01
N TRP A 110 -21.02 -12.93 6.66
CA TRP A 110 -19.70 -13.37 6.22
C TRP A 110 -19.47 -12.91 4.78
N VAL A 111 -18.39 -12.15 4.59
CA VAL A 111 -17.93 -11.69 3.28
C VAL A 111 -16.59 -12.34 2.95
N ARG A 112 -16.34 -12.55 1.66
CA ARG A 112 -15.02 -12.97 1.18
C ARG A 112 -14.13 -11.74 1.07
N ARG A 113 -12.92 -11.84 1.63
CA ARG A 113 -11.87 -10.84 1.58
C ARG A 113 -10.63 -11.45 0.93
N TYR A 114 -10.03 -10.71 0.00
CA TYR A 114 -8.79 -11.11 -0.66
C TYR A 114 -7.68 -10.14 -0.29
N ASP A 115 -6.68 -10.61 0.45
CA ASP A 115 -5.61 -9.78 0.99
C ASP A 115 -4.34 -9.90 0.15
N ILE A 116 -3.69 -8.76 -0.09
CA ILE A 116 -2.37 -8.65 -0.70
C ILE A 116 -1.51 -7.74 0.17
N ALA A 117 -0.34 -8.24 0.57
CA ALA A 117 0.70 -7.40 1.16
C ALA A 117 1.54 -6.79 0.03
N VAL A 118 1.72 -5.47 0.05
CA VAL A 118 2.54 -4.71 -0.90
C VAL A 118 3.60 -3.98 -0.12
N ARG A 119 4.84 -4.03 -0.59
CA ARG A 119 5.95 -3.28 0.00
C ARG A 119 6.44 -2.25 -1.00
N LEU A 120 6.41 -0.99 -0.59
CA LEU A 120 6.98 0.12 -1.35
C LEU A 120 8.26 0.60 -0.67
N ARG A 121 9.17 1.16 -1.45
CA ARG A 121 10.41 1.75 -0.93
C ARG A 121 10.50 3.22 -1.30
N ARG A 122 10.99 4.05 -0.37
CA ARG A 122 11.34 5.46 -0.62
C ARG A 122 12.75 5.77 -0.14
N LYS A 123 13.40 6.74 -0.77
CA LYS A 123 14.63 7.35 -0.25
C LYS A 123 14.25 8.44 0.75
N VAL A 124 14.98 8.53 1.86
CA VAL A 124 14.84 9.60 2.84
C VAL A 124 16.19 10.29 3.00
N ILE A 125 16.18 11.62 2.91
CA ILE A 125 17.36 12.47 3.15
C ILE A 125 17.01 13.35 4.34
N ARG A 126 17.85 13.29 5.38
CA ARG A 126 17.74 14.14 6.58
C ARG A 126 18.96 15.05 6.62
N GLU A 127 18.73 16.35 6.70
CA GLU A 127 19.78 17.36 6.82
C GLU A 127 19.97 17.75 8.29
N TYR A 128 21.22 17.84 8.71
CA TYR A 128 21.65 18.25 10.04
C TYR A 128 22.64 19.42 9.89
N GLY A 129 22.35 20.52 10.58
CA GLY A 129 23.19 21.72 10.67
C GLY A 129 23.77 21.90 12.07
#